data_AF-A0A175VU33-F1
#
_entry.id   AF-A0A175VU33-F1
#
_cell.length_a   1.000
_cell.length_b   1.000
_cell.length_c   1.000
_cell.angle_alpha   90.00
_cell.angle_beta   90.00
_cell.angle_gamma   90.00
#
_symmetry.space_group_name_H-M   'P 1'
#
loop_
_entity.id
_entity.type
_entity.pdbx_description
1 polymer ?
#
loop_
_entity_poly.entity_id
_entity_poly.type
_entity_poly.pdbx_seq_one_letter_code
_entity_poly.pdbx_strand_id
1 'polypeptide(L)'
;TPTSTYTGPGYQPTLPASYANCDFDPVNGGEFGLLTPNGLSIVNQGGNAVESADPDAVIPPLVYSHPPAAPDGVYDIVIPGASPLYLAVFKSGEVGFVGTSSNGQEYVSDPSGGEYVTSIWSLRCNGLTTAGIIGNVEFQFTVRDNGDIVVAAVFPTRKLRKVRDIPVPEGFFVTPKEVVTPPGSKCPSPVQHATTRDPPVPLTSNGCGPADWRGYFVPNLEFEDACNFHDVCWSTCSETMTSCNTEFLNRMLAICAREHGAGTRMLAVCNNLARFYHSKVSGPAGAEVYTGAVQRYCECVCDDTSLTACGDQCVDTKTDRRTTAARATFR
;
A
#
# COMPACT_ATOMS: atom_id res chain seq x y z
N THR A 1 -2.69 -18.75 36.43
CA THR A 1 -2.93 -17.39 35.90
C THR A 1 -4.39 -17.30 35.56
N PRO A 2 -5.16 -16.29 36.00
CA PRO A 2 -6.58 -16.23 35.67
C PRO A 2 -6.73 -16.10 34.15
N THR A 3 -7.38 -17.08 33.52
CA THR A 3 -7.85 -16.98 32.15
C THR A 3 -8.96 -15.95 32.13
N SER A 4 -8.63 -14.68 31.89
CA SER A 4 -9.64 -13.68 31.58
C SER A 4 -10.31 -14.13 30.29
N THR A 5 -11.50 -14.72 30.41
CA THR A 5 -12.38 -14.91 29.26
C THR A 5 -12.83 -13.52 28.85
N TYR A 6 -12.27 -13.02 27.74
CA TYR A 6 -12.76 -11.79 27.12
C TYR A 6 -14.23 -12.01 26.79
N THR A 7 -15.11 -11.23 27.41
CA THR A 7 -16.55 -11.23 27.14
C THR A 7 -16.90 -9.85 26.61
N GLY A 8 -17.61 -9.79 25.48
CA GLY A 8 -17.92 -8.52 24.82
C GLY A 8 -18.17 -8.69 23.33
N PRO A 9 -18.51 -7.62 22.62
CA PRO A 9 -18.55 -7.65 21.16
C PRO A 9 -17.17 -8.02 20.61
N GLY A 10 -17.16 -8.79 19.54
CA GLY A 10 -15.95 -9.03 18.75
C GLY A 10 -15.30 -7.73 18.30
N TYR A 11 -13.99 -7.72 18.06
CA TYR A 11 -13.30 -6.56 17.50
C TYR A 11 -13.97 -6.11 16.20
N GLN A 12 -14.43 -4.86 16.17
CA GLN A 12 -15.07 -4.22 15.02
C GLN A 12 -14.15 -3.13 14.46
N PRO A 13 -13.33 -3.41 13.44
CA PRO A 13 -12.50 -2.40 12.81
C PRO A 13 -13.37 -1.29 12.18
N THR A 14 -12.82 -0.08 12.08
CA THR A 14 -13.46 0.99 11.29
C THR A 14 -13.30 0.66 9.81
N LEU A 15 -14.41 0.31 9.15
CA LEU A 15 -14.41 -0.04 7.73
C LEU A 15 -14.53 1.22 6.87
N PRO A 16 -13.79 1.31 5.75
CA PRO A 16 -14.09 2.31 4.75
C PRO A 16 -15.45 2.01 4.10
N ALA A 17 -16.11 3.03 3.55
CA ALA A 17 -17.36 2.83 2.82
C ALA A 17 -17.18 1.93 1.57
N SER A 18 -15.95 1.89 1.02
CA SER A 18 -15.55 1.04 -0.09
C SER A 18 -14.02 0.90 -0.13
N TYR A 19 -13.52 -0.21 -0.68
CA TYR A 19 -12.10 -0.43 -0.95
C TYR A 19 -11.66 0.00 -2.37
N ALA A 20 -12.56 0.51 -3.21
CA ALA A 20 -12.29 0.77 -4.64
C ALA A 20 -11.12 1.73 -4.92
N ASN A 21 -10.82 2.65 -4.00
CA ASN A 21 -9.71 3.60 -4.12
C ASN A 21 -8.64 3.41 -3.03
N CYS A 22 -8.68 2.28 -2.33
CA CYS A 22 -7.70 1.97 -1.32
C CYS A 22 -6.45 1.37 -1.95
N ASP A 23 -5.34 1.41 -1.20
CA ASP A 23 -4.06 0.85 -1.65
C ASP A 23 -4.13 -0.67 -1.86
N PHE A 24 -5.09 -1.32 -1.22
CA PHE A 24 -5.40 -2.73 -1.39
C PHE A 24 -6.87 -3.00 -1.06
N ASP A 25 -7.49 -3.92 -1.79
CA ASP A 25 -8.83 -4.45 -1.52
C ASP A 25 -8.69 -5.87 -0.93
N PRO A 26 -9.07 -6.13 0.32
CA PRO A 26 -8.91 -7.45 0.93
C PRO A 26 -9.81 -8.53 0.29
N VAL A 27 -10.82 -8.14 -0.48
CA VAL A 27 -11.75 -9.04 -1.16
C VAL A 27 -11.28 -9.34 -2.59
N ASN A 28 -10.78 -8.32 -3.30
CA ASN A 28 -10.46 -8.42 -4.74
C ASN A 28 -8.98 -8.22 -5.09
N GLY A 29 -8.13 -7.81 -4.13
CA GLY A 29 -6.75 -7.37 -4.37
C GLY A 29 -5.74 -8.50 -4.63
N GLY A 30 -6.13 -9.76 -4.47
CA GLY A 30 -5.29 -10.91 -4.76
C GLY A 30 -4.15 -11.12 -3.76
N GLU A 31 -2.94 -11.31 -4.27
CA GLU A 31 -1.74 -11.65 -3.49
C GLU A 31 -0.96 -10.41 -3.03
N PHE A 32 -0.40 -10.46 -1.81
CA PHE A 32 0.39 -9.37 -1.23
C PHE A 32 1.53 -9.87 -0.33
N GLY A 33 2.42 -8.95 0.07
CA GLY A 33 3.39 -9.12 1.14
C GLY A 33 3.07 -8.23 2.35
N LEU A 34 3.65 -8.56 3.50
CA LEU A 34 3.58 -7.73 4.71
C LEU A 34 4.95 -7.11 4.98
N LEU A 35 5.00 -5.79 5.14
CA LEU A 35 6.18 -5.05 5.53
C LEU A 35 6.06 -4.53 6.97
N THR A 36 7.14 -4.67 7.73
CA THR A 36 7.32 -3.96 8.99
C THR A 36 7.61 -2.48 8.75
N PRO A 37 7.53 -1.61 9.77
CA PRO A 37 7.95 -0.21 9.66
C PRO A 37 9.43 -0.02 9.27
N ASN A 38 10.27 -1.05 9.43
CA ASN A 38 11.65 -1.02 8.96
C ASN A 38 11.78 -1.33 7.47
N GLY A 39 10.67 -1.54 6.75
CA GLY A 39 10.69 -1.91 5.34
C GLY A 39 11.13 -3.34 5.10
N LEU A 40 11.10 -4.23 6.09
CA LEU A 40 11.45 -5.64 5.88
C LEU A 40 10.20 -6.50 5.84
N SER A 41 10.27 -7.57 5.04
CA SER A 41 9.12 -8.45 4.82
C SER A 41 8.93 -9.42 5.98
N ILE A 42 7.68 -9.68 6.36
CA ILE A 42 7.34 -10.72 7.33
C ILE A 42 7.23 -12.06 6.59
N VAL A 43 7.97 -13.06 7.04
CA VAL A 43 8.01 -14.40 6.45
C VAL A 43 7.74 -15.47 7.50
N ASN A 44 7.37 -16.67 7.01
CA ASN A 44 7.30 -17.86 7.84
C ASN A 44 8.68 -18.51 7.97
N GLN A 45 9.26 -18.49 9.17
CA GLN A 45 10.49 -19.22 9.49
C GLN A 45 10.20 -20.26 10.57
N GLY A 46 10.05 -21.52 10.15
CA GLY A 46 9.83 -22.64 11.07
C GLY A 46 8.53 -22.53 11.89
N GLY A 47 7.50 -21.89 11.34
CA GLY A 47 6.21 -21.65 12.01
C GLY A 47 6.13 -20.30 12.73
N ASN A 48 7.24 -19.56 12.84
CA ASN A 48 7.24 -18.22 13.44
C ASN A 48 7.11 -17.14 12.36
N ALA A 49 6.43 -16.04 12.70
CA ALA A 49 6.43 -14.84 11.89
C ALA A 49 7.68 -14.03 12.24
N VAL A 50 8.55 -13.84 11.27
CA VAL A 50 9.83 -13.13 11.46
C VAL A 50 10.01 -12.07 10.40
N GLU A 51 10.63 -10.96 10.78
CA GLU A 51 11.17 -9.97 9.87
C GLU A 51 12.36 -10.58 9.12
N SER A 52 12.22 -10.84 7.81
CA SER A 52 13.28 -11.40 6.99
C SER A 52 14.44 -10.42 6.89
N ALA A 53 15.62 -10.83 7.37
CA ALA A 53 16.87 -10.10 7.14
C ALA A 53 17.53 -10.46 5.80
N ASP A 54 17.00 -11.47 5.11
CA ASP A 54 17.56 -11.97 3.85
C ASP A 54 16.98 -11.18 2.65
N PRO A 55 17.81 -10.40 1.92
CA PRO A 55 17.38 -9.66 0.72
C PRO A 55 16.87 -10.55 -0.40
N ASP A 56 17.32 -11.80 -0.44
CA ASP A 56 17.06 -12.74 -1.52
C ASP A 56 15.96 -13.76 -1.13
N ALA A 57 15.33 -13.58 0.03
CA ALA A 57 14.26 -14.43 0.49
C ALA A 57 13.10 -14.44 -0.51
N VAL A 58 12.76 -15.63 -1.01
CA VAL A 58 11.53 -15.84 -1.76
C VAL A 58 10.36 -15.80 -0.77
N ILE A 59 9.70 -14.66 -0.72
CA ILE A 59 8.55 -14.44 0.17
C ILE A 59 7.32 -15.06 -0.49
N PRO A 60 6.69 -16.08 0.12
CA PRO A 60 5.44 -16.60 -0.42
C PRO A 60 4.36 -15.52 -0.36
N PRO A 61 3.51 -15.42 -1.39
CA PRO A 61 2.43 -14.45 -1.37
C PRO A 61 1.45 -14.76 -0.24
N LEU A 62 0.86 -13.72 0.33
CA LEU A 62 -0.21 -13.77 1.29
C LEU A 62 -1.52 -13.37 0.61
N VAL A 63 -2.64 -13.90 1.11
CA VAL A 63 -4.00 -13.51 0.70
C VAL A 63 -4.86 -13.26 1.94
N TYR A 64 -5.88 -12.43 1.80
CA TYR A 64 -6.93 -12.32 2.80
C TYR A 64 -7.97 -13.39 2.54
N SER A 65 -8.50 -13.98 3.61
CA SER A 65 -9.65 -14.88 3.57
C SER A 65 -10.65 -14.44 4.63
N HIS A 66 -11.94 -14.37 4.31
CA HIS A 66 -12.99 -14.00 5.27
C HIS A 66 -13.66 -15.27 5.81
N PRO A 67 -13.43 -15.64 7.09
CA PRO A 67 -14.03 -16.84 7.66
C PRO A 67 -15.53 -16.62 7.99
N PRO A 68 -16.40 -17.63 7.80
CA PRO A 68 -17.85 -17.48 7.99
C PRO A 68 -18.31 -16.93 9.35
N ALA A 69 -17.55 -17.17 10.43
CA ALA A 69 -17.88 -16.68 11.76
C ALA A 69 -17.04 -15.46 12.21
N ALA A 70 -16.23 -14.88 11.31
CA ALA A 70 -15.57 -13.61 11.56
C ALA A 70 -16.52 -12.42 11.30
N PRO A 71 -16.43 -11.32 12.08
CA PRO A 71 -17.15 -10.09 11.78
C PRO A 71 -16.81 -9.48 10.41
N ASP A 72 -17.63 -8.54 9.96
CA ASP A 72 -17.36 -7.81 8.72
C ASP A 72 -16.03 -7.06 8.80
N GLY A 73 -15.23 -7.19 7.73
CA GLY A 73 -13.91 -6.60 7.59
C GLY A 73 -12.83 -7.16 8.53
N VAL A 74 -13.11 -8.31 9.16
CA VAL A 74 -12.12 -9.12 9.88
C VAL A 74 -11.78 -10.35 9.05
N TYR A 75 -10.49 -10.58 8.83
CA TYR A 75 -9.97 -11.59 7.93
C TYR A 75 -8.93 -12.46 8.62
N ASP A 76 -8.69 -13.63 8.03
CA ASP A 76 -7.42 -14.33 8.15
C ASP A 76 -6.42 -13.77 7.11
N ILE A 77 -5.14 -13.77 7.46
CA ILE A 77 -4.03 -13.63 6.49
C ILE A 77 -3.45 -15.03 6.26
N VAL A 78 -3.39 -15.45 5.00
CA VAL A 78 -3.13 -16.85 4.63
C VAL A 78 -1.99 -16.94 3.63
N ILE A 79 -1.05 -17.87 3.85
CA ILE A 79 -0.17 -18.40 2.81
C ILE A 79 -0.96 -19.48 2.06
N PRO A 80 -1.37 -19.26 0.79
CA PRO A 80 -2.17 -20.21 0.05
C PRO A 80 -1.36 -21.46 -0.32
N GLY A 81 -2.04 -22.58 -0.52
CA GLY A 81 -1.41 -23.85 -0.92
C GLY A 81 -2.31 -25.05 -0.64
N ALA A 82 -1.81 -26.26 -0.93
CA ALA A 82 -2.53 -27.50 -0.60
C ALA A 82 -2.71 -27.70 0.91
N SER A 83 -1.77 -27.18 1.69
CA SER A 83 -1.81 -27.09 3.16
C SER A 83 -1.64 -25.61 3.54
N PRO A 84 -2.71 -24.81 3.54
CA PRO A 84 -2.61 -23.38 3.80
C PRO A 84 -2.12 -23.12 5.23
N LEU A 85 -1.41 -22.01 5.40
CA LEU A 85 -0.95 -21.55 6.71
C LEU A 85 -1.56 -20.20 7.04
N TYR A 86 -2.03 -20.02 8.27
CA TYR A 86 -2.75 -18.84 8.73
C TYR A 86 -1.87 -18.06 9.69
N LEU A 87 -1.73 -16.74 9.48
CA LEU A 87 -1.02 -15.86 10.40
C LEU A 87 -1.83 -15.73 11.69
N ALA A 88 -1.24 -16.19 12.79
CA ALA A 88 -1.87 -16.34 14.08
C ALA A 88 -1.18 -15.50 15.15
N VAL A 89 -1.97 -15.02 16.10
CA VAL A 89 -1.49 -14.48 17.37
C VAL A 89 -1.72 -15.54 18.45
N PHE A 90 -0.64 -16.01 19.07
CA PHE A 90 -0.69 -16.96 20.17
C PHE A 90 -1.02 -16.24 21.47
N LYS A 91 -1.65 -16.94 22.41
CA LYS A 91 -1.96 -16.45 23.76
C LYS A 91 -0.69 -16.13 24.57
N SER A 92 0.47 -16.66 24.16
CA SER A 92 1.80 -16.29 24.67
C SER A 92 2.23 -14.86 24.28
N GLY A 93 1.58 -14.28 23.26
CA GLY A 93 1.96 -13.04 22.60
C GLY A 93 2.89 -13.23 21.39
N GLU A 94 3.28 -14.46 21.06
CA GLU A 94 4.04 -14.74 19.83
C GLU A 94 3.14 -14.63 18.60
N VAL A 95 3.72 -14.27 17.46
CA VAL A 95 3.05 -14.28 16.16
C VAL A 95 3.69 -15.35 15.29
N GLY A 96 2.86 -16.17 14.65
CA GLY A 96 3.33 -17.31 13.87
C GLY A 96 2.33 -17.77 12.83
N PHE A 97 2.60 -18.94 12.26
CA PHE A 97 1.80 -19.55 11.21
C PHE A 97 1.28 -20.91 11.67
N VAL A 98 -0.03 -21.12 11.58
CA VAL A 98 -0.72 -22.35 12.00
C VAL A 98 -1.47 -22.98 10.83
N GLY A 99 -1.75 -24.28 10.91
CA GLY A 99 -2.41 -25.02 9.82
C GLY A 99 -3.94 -24.90 9.77
N THR A 100 -4.57 -24.16 10.69
CA THR A 100 -6.04 -24.08 10.80
C THR A 100 -6.48 -22.69 11.22
N SER A 101 -7.53 -22.18 10.58
CA SER A 101 -8.18 -20.93 10.98
C SER A 101 -8.89 -21.07 12.34
N SER A 102 -8.89 -20.03 13.16
CA SER A 102 -9.77 -19.95 14.34
C SER A 102 -11.24 -19.76 13.96
N ASN A 103 -11.54 -19.46 12.69
CA ASN A 103 -12.88 -19.24 12.16
C ASN A 103 -13.70 -18.24 12.98
N GLY A 104 -13.05 -17.18 13.47
CA GLY A 104 -13.61 -16.25 14.42
C GLY A 104 -12.57 -15.69 15.39
N GLN A 105 -13.01 -14.83 16.30
CA GLN A 105 -12.13 -14.07 17.20
C GLN A 105 -11.90 -14.76 18.56
N GLU A 106 -12.17 -16.06 18.66
CA GLU A 106 -11.89 -16.86 19.85
C GLU A 106 -10.56 -17.61 19.72
N TYR A 107 -9.86 -17.77 20.85
CA TYR A 107 -8.67 -18.60 20.89
C TYR A 107 -9.05 -20.08 20.72
N VAL A 108 -8.35 -20.78 19.83
CA VAL A 108 -8.46 -22.23 19.62
C VAL A 108 -7.18 -22.93 20.03
N SER A 109 -7.28 -24.21 20.37
CA SER A 109 -6.12 -25.00 20.80
C SER A 109 -5.25 -25.45 19.61
N ASP A 110 -3.94 -25.33 19.77
CA ASP A 110 -2.93 -25.91 18.90
C ASP A 110 -2.61 -27.36 19.33
N PRO A 111 -2.28 -28.29 18.41
CA PRO A 111 -1.85 -29.64 18.76
C PRO A 111 -0.66 -29.73 19.72
N SER A 112 0.20 -28.71 19.78
CA SER A 112 1.32 -28.62 20.74
C SER A 112 0.89 -28.19 22.16
N GLY A 113 -0.40 -27.88 22.37
CA GLY A 113 -0.97 -27.43 23.64
C GLY A 113 -1.01 -25.91 23.81
N GLY A 114 -0.56 -25.13 22.81
CA GLY A 114 -0.76 -23.69 22.77
C GLY A 114 -2.21 -23.29 22.48
N GLU A 115 -2.51 -22.00 22.59
CA GLU A 115 -3.78 -21.40 22.15
C GLU A 115 -3.47 -20.23 21.20
N TYR A 116 -4.20 -20.09 20.10
CA TYR A 116 -4.00 -19.02 19.12
C TYR A 116 -5.32 -18.52 18.51
N VAL A 117 -5.26 -17.38 17.83
CA VAL A 117 -6.37 -16.83 17.03
C VAL A 117 -5.82 -16.30 15.69
N THR A 118 -6.54 -16.51 14.60
CA THR A 118 -6.14 -16.08 13.24
C THR A 118 -7.08 -15.03 12.65
N SER A 119 -8.38 -15.13 12.94
CA SER A 119 -9.41 -14.28 12.32
C SER A 119 -9.56 -12.96 13.07
N ILE A 120 -8.49 -12.17 13.02
CA ILE A 120 -8.33 -10.93 13.79
C ILE A 120 -7.81 -9.77 12.96
N TRP A 121 -7.41 -10.01 11.70
CA TRP A 121 -6.76 -9.01 10.86
C TRP A 121 -7.78 -8.12 10.17
N SER A 122 -7.44 -6.85 10.00
CA SER A 122 -8.29 -5.85 9.35
C SER A 122 -7.43 -4.88 8.57
N LEU A 123 -7.92 -4.43 7.43
CA LEU A 123 -7.18 -3.59 6.50
C LEU A 123 -7.80 -2.19 6.41
N ARG A 124 -6.97 -1.17 6.65
CA ARG A 124 -7.32 0.24 6.42
C ARG A 124 -7.05 0.64 4.97
N CYS A 125 -7.70 1.71 4.53
CA CYS A 125 -7.65 2.14 3.13
C CYS A 125 -6.23 2.52 2.64
N ASN A 126 -5.36 2.96 3.55
CA ASN A 126 -3.95 3.25 3.28
C ASN A 126 -3.03 2.02 3.25
N GLY A 127 -3.60 0.82 3.15
CA GLY A 127 -2.84 -0.45 3.10
C GLY A 127 -2.25 -0.87 4.44
N LEU A 128 -2.62 -0.26 5.55
CA LEU A 128 -2.18 -0.65 6.89
C LEU A 128 -3.06 -1.78 7.42
N THR A 129 -2.46 -2.93 7.72
CA THR A 129 -3.13 -4.05 8.38
C THR A 129 -2.92 -4.00 9.89
N THR A 130 -4.01 -4.13 10.62
CA THR A 130 -4.09 -4.11 12.08
C THR A 130 -4.80 -5.35 12.56
N ALA A 131 -4.67 -5.69 13.84
CA ALA A 131 -5.40 -6.82 14.39
C ALA A 131 -5.98 -6.53 15.76
N GLY A 132 -7.12 -7.14 16.05
CA GLY A 132 -7.76 -7.03 17.36
C GLY A 132 -8.67 -8.21 17.69
N ILE A 133 -9.06 -8.30 18.96
CA ILE A 133 -9.86 -9.41 19.50
C ILE A 133 -11.07 -8.90 20.30
N ILE A 134 -11.91 -9.83 20.74
CA ILE A 134 -13.10 -9.63 21.58
C ILE A 134 -12.84 -8.59 22.68
N GLY A 135 -13.80 -7.68 22.84
CA GLY A 135 -13.69 -6.53 23.73
C GLY A 135 -13.05 -5.30 23.07
N ASN A 136 -12.94 -5.28 21.73
CA ASN A 136 -12.30 -4.23 20.95
C ASN A 136 -10.84 -3.96 21.39
N VAL A 137 -10.12 -5.00 21.79
CA VAL A 137 -8.70 -4.89 22.14
C VAL A 137 -7.89 -5.02 20.86
N GLU A 138 -7.27 -3.92 20.41
CA GLU A 138 -6.30 -3.92 19.32
C GLU A 138 -4.94 -4.41 19.83
N PHE A 139 -4.21 -5.16 19.01
CA PHE A 139 -2.86 -5.62 19.32
C PHE A 139 -1.83 -4.55 18.97
N GLN A 140 -0.84 -4.36 19.85
CA GLN A 140 0.36 -3.60 19.51
C GLN A 140 1.48 -4.57 19.19
N PHE A 141 1.98 -4.51 17.96
CA PHE A 141 3.05 -5.37 17.50
C PHE A 141 4.41 -4.81 17.91
N THR A 142 5.40 -5.68 17.98
CA THR A 142 6.79 -5.33 18.27
C THR A 142 7.69 -6.30 17.50
N VAL A 143 8.70 -5.75 16.82
CA VAL A 143 9.77 -6.54 16.21
C VAL A 143 10.92 -6.62 17.22
N ARG A 144 11.26 -7.84 17.64
CA ARG A 144 12.40 -8.07 18.54
C ARG A 144 13.74 -7.96 17.79
N ASP A 145 14.84 -7.83 18.53
CA ASP A 145 16.20 -7.78 17.98
C ASP A 145 16.55 -8.94 17.02
N ASN A 146 15.97 -10.12 17.26
CA ASN A 146 16.18 -11.32 16.44
C ASN A 146 15.23 -11.41 15.23
N GLY A 147 14.36 -10.41 15.02
CA GLY A 147 13.37 -10.37 13.95
C GLY A 147 12.02 -10.97 14.31
N ASP A 148 11.88 -11.66 15.45
CA ASP A 148 10.60 -12.25 15.86
C ASP A 148 9.53 -11.17 16.04
N ILE A 149 8.33 -11.47 15.56
CA ILE A 149 7.17 -10.62 15.75
C ILE A 149 6.41 -11.08 17.00
N VAL A 150 6.15 -10.14 17.91
CA VAL A 150 5.31 -10.37 19.09
C VAL A 150 4.27 -9.28 19.25
N VAL A 151 3.23 -9.59 20.02
CA VAL A 151 2.20 -8.64 20.40
C VAL A 151 2.19 -8.40 21.91
N ALA A 152 1.86 -7.17 22.28
CA ALA A 152 1.25 -6.88 23.57
C ALA A 152 -0.24 -6.61 23.32
N ALA A 153 -1.12 -7.27 24.08
CA ALA A 153 -2.46 -6.74 24.26
C ALA A 153 -2.31 -5.37 24.94
N VAL A 154 -3.07 -4.36 24.51
CA VAL A 154 -3.06 -2.99 25.06
C VAL A 154 -3.51 -3.02 26.52
N PHE A 155 -2.62 -3.46 27.40
CA PHE A 155 -2.66 -3.19 28.82
C PHE A 155 -1.63 -2.08 29.04
N PRO A 156 -2.07 -0.85 29.36
CA PRO A 156 -1.13 0.23 29.57
C PRO A 156 -0.16 -0.17 30.68
N THR A 157 1.13 0.13 30.49
CA THR A 157 2.18 0.25 31.51
C THR A 157 3.17 -0.89 31.79
N ARG A 158 3.27 -1.97 31.01
CA ARG A 158 4.54 -2.73 31.04
C ARG A 158 5.60 -1.94 30.29
N LYS A 159 6.52 -1.29 31.03
CA LYS A 159 7.73 -0.66 30.48
C LYS A 159 8.37 -1.64 29.50
N LEU A 160 8.35 -1.31 28.20
CA LEU A 160 9.04 -2.06 27.14
C LEU A 160 10.45 -2.37 27.63
N ARG A 161 10.78 -3.66 27.73
CA ARG A 161 12.07 -4.12 28.24
C ARG A 161 13.10 -3.90 27.14
N LYS A 162 14.12 -3.10 27.44
CA LYS A 162 15.31 -2.80 26.63
C LYS A 162 15.05 -1.95 25.37
N VAL A 163 16.06 -1.13 25.05
CA VAL A 163 16.06 0.00 24.10
C VAL A 163 15.96 -0.41 22.63
N ARG A 164 15.88 -1.71 22.30
CA ARG A 164 16.08 -2.17 20.92
C ARG A 164 14.86 -2.81 20.25
N ASP A 165 13.84 -3.18 21.02
CA ASP A 165 12.57 -3.62 20.47
C ASP A 165 11.91 -2.46 19.71
N ILE A 166 11.46 -2.71 18.48
CA ILE A 166 10.87 -1.69 17.62
C ILE A 166 9.35 -1.79 17.76
N PRO A 167 8.69 -0.80 18.39
CA PRO A 167 7.25 -0.81 18.51
C PRO A 167 6.63 -0.61 17.11
N VAL A 168 5.63 -1.42 16.81
CA VAL A 168 4.83 -1.36 15.59
C VAL A 168 3.37 -1.10 16.00
N PRO A 169 3.09 0.07 16.59
CA PRO A 169 1.78 0.33 17.21
C PRO A 169 0.66 0.43 16.19
N GLU A 170 0.99 0.75 14.94
CA GLU A 170 0.05 0.94 13.85
C GLU A 170 -0.20 -0.35 13.05
N GLY A 171 0.58 -1.42 13.26
CA GLY A 171 0.50 -2.65 12.47
C GLY A 171 1.43 -2.68 11.25
N PHE A 172 1.10 -3.50 10.26
CA PHE A 172 2.00 -3.80 9.14
C PHE A 172 1.49 -3.21 7.82
N PHE A 173 2.38 -2.94 6.88
CA PHE A 173 1.99 -2.45 5.56
C PHE A 173 1.78 -3.59 4.58
N VAL A 174 0.66 -3.56 3.86
CA VAL A 174 0.38 -4.45 2.75
C VAL A 174 1.08 -3.92 1.49
N THR A 175 1.87 -4.78 0.85
CA THR A 175 2.44 -4.55 -0.47
C THR A 175 1.77 -5.45 -1.49
N PRO A 176 0.93 -4.92 -2.40
CA PRO A 176 0.37 -5.73 -3.49
C PRO A 176 1.49 -6.40 -4.28
N LYS A 177 1.36 -7.70 -4.61
CA LYS A 177 2.33 -8.42 -5.43
C LYS A 177 2.36 -7.85 -6.85
N GLU A 178 1.18 -7.65 -7.42
CA GLU A 178 0.98 -7.00 -8.70
C GLU A 178 0.44 -5.60 -8.47
N VAL A 179 1.25 -4.61 -8.83
CA VAL A 179 0.84 -3.22 -8.83
C VAL A 179 0.34 -2.91 -10.23
N VAL A 180 -0.96 -3.10 -10.45
CA VAL A 180 -1.61 -2.66 -11.68
C VAL A 180 -1.52 -1.14 -11.71
N THR A 181 -0.60 -0.61 -12.52
CA THR A 181 -0.53 0.83 -12.75
C THR A 181 -1.52 1.13 -13.87
N PRO A 182 -2.66 1.79 -13.59
CA PRO A 182 -3.53 2.24 -14.67
C PRO A 182 -2.67 3.07 -15.62
N PRO A 183 -2.88 3.01 -16.95
CA PRO A 183 -2.07 3.78 -17.89
C PRO A 183 -2.11 5.30 -17.58
N GLY A 184 -3.17 5.72 -16.89
CA GLY A 184 -3.57 7.11 -16.78
C GLY A 184 -4.09 7.57 -18.13
N SER A 185 -5.26 8.19 -18.17
CA SER A 185 -5.71 8.88 -19.39
C SER A 185 -5.20 10.31 -19.31
N LYS A 186 -4.25 10.68 -20.16
CA LYS A 186 -3.83 12.09 -20.22
C LYS A 186 -4.93 12.97 -20.79
N CYS A 187 -5.67 12.41 -21.74
CA CYS A 187 -6.81 13.03 -22.37
C CYS A 187 -8.01 12.10 -22.32
N PRO A 188 -9.23 12.66 -22.25
CA PRO A 188 -10.46 11.88 -22.17
C PRO A 188 -10.77 11.08 -23.44
N SER A 189 -10.12 11.41 -24.57
CA SER A 189 -10.42 10.84 -25.88
C SER A 189 -9.18 10.20 -26.52
N PRO A 190 -9.29 9.07 -27.23
CA PRO A 190 -8.16 8.44 -27.91
C PRO A 190 -7.71 9.18 -29.19
N VAL A 191 -8.47 10.17 -29.65
CA VAL A 191 -8.12 11.05 -30.79
C VAL A 191 -7.53 12.39 -30.34
N GLN A 192 -7.15 12.45 -29.07
CA GLN A 192 -6.49 13.60 -28.44
C GLN A 192 -5.14 13.16 -27.88
N HIS A 193 -4.20 14.08 -27.88
CA HIS A 193 -2.95 13.95 -27.14
C HIS A 193 -2.75 15.15 -26.23
N ALA A 194 -1.98 14.94 -25.16
CA ALA A 194 -1.65 15.99 -24.22
C ALA A 194 -0.43 16.78 -24.69
N THR A 195 -0.53 18.10 -24.68
CA THR A 195 0.58 19.02 -24.93
C THR A 195 0.78 19.91 -23.72
N THR A 196 1.99 20.45 -23.55
CA THR A 196 2.25 21.44 -22.51
C THR A 196 1.38 22.67 -22.75
N ARG A 197 0.74 23.20 -21.70
CA ARG A 197 -0.03 24.44 -21.78
C ARG A 197 0.80 25.60 -22.30
N ASP A 198 0.14 26.53 -23.01
CA ASP A 198 0.72 27.81 -23.43
C ASP A 198 -0.05 28.99 -22.78
N PRO A 199 0.58 29.79 -21.90
CA PRO A 199 1.98 29.71 -21.47
C PRO A 199 2.25 28.50 -20.57
N PRO A 200 3.49 27.97 -20.57
CA PRO A 200 3.85 26.86 -19.68
C PRO A 200 3.66 27.24 -18.20
N VAL A 201 3.03 26.34 -17.46
CA VAL A 201 2.98 26.44 -15.99
C VAL A 201 4.36 26.05 -15.44
N PRO A 202 4.99 26.86 -14.58
CA PRO A 202 6.29 26.52 -14.00
C PRO A 202 6.25 25.16 -13.28
N LEU A 203 7.20 24.30 -13.62
CA LEU A 203 7.37 23.00 -12.97
C LEU A 203 7.76 23.22 -11.51
N THR A 204 7.15 22.45 -10.61
CA THR A 204 7.51 22.42 -9.20
C THR A 204 7.76 20.98 -8.80
N SER A 205 8.89 20.72 -8.13
CA SER A 205 9.08 19.50 -7.35
C SER A 205 8.92 19.83 -5.88
N ASN A 206 8.29 18.95 -5.11
CA ASN A 206 8.28 19.02 -3.64
C ASN A 206 9.15 17.91 -3.00
N GLY A 207 9.94 17.21 -3.82
CA GLY A 207 10.64 16.01 -3.43
C GLY A 207 9.65 14.86 -3.36
N CYS A 208 9.74 14.05 -2.31
CA CYS A 208 8.94 12.83 -2.24
C CYS A 208 7.53 13.03 -1.60
N GLY A 209 6.99 14.26 -1.60
CA GLY A 209 5.70 14.60 -0.99
C GLY A 209 5.80 15.52 0.25
N PRO A 210 4.68 15.82 0.94
CA PRO A 210 4.66 16.72 2.11
C PRO A 210 5.67 16.29 3.18
N ALA A 211 6.33 17.19 3.91
CA ALA A 211 7.47 16.79 4.76
C ALA A 211 7.15 15.74 5.86
N ASP A 212 5.87 15.45 6.10
CA ASP A 212 5.33 14.60 7.17
C ASP A 212 5.56 13.09 6.96
N TRP A 213 5.44 12.54 5.74
CA TRP A 213 5.66 11.09 5.51
C TRP A 213 7.13 10.67 5.67
N ARG A 214 8.09 11.60 5.48
CA ARG A 214 9.54 11.34 5.68
C ARG A 214 9.86 10.93 7.12
N GLY A 215 9.12 11.44 8.11
CA GLY A 215 9.36 11.15 9.52
C GLY A 215 8.89 9.77 9.99
N TYR A 216 7.95 9.16 9.27
CA TYR A 216 7.28 7.92 9.70
C TYR A 216 7.78 6.66 8.99
N PHE A 217 8.17 6.76 7.72
CA PHE A 217 8.40 5.59 6.88
C PHE A 217 9.84 5.36 6.47
N VAL A 218 10.69 6.38 6.65
CA VAL A 218 11.97 6.39 5.95
C VAL A 218 13.07 6.80 6.91
N PRO A 219 14.04 5.92 7.20
CA PRO A 219 15.32 6.41 7.67
C PRO A 219 15.95 7.22 6.52
N ASN A 220 15.74 8.55 6.49
CA ASN A 220 16.27 9.52 5.51
C ASN A 220 16.88 8.86 4.25
N LEU A 221 16.06 8.13 3.49
CA LEU A 221 16.54 7.53 2.25
C LEU A 221 16.65 8.71 1.31
N GLU A 222 17.84 8.90 0.73
CA GLU A 222 18.16 9.99 -0.18
C GLU A 222 17.49 9.77 -1.55
N PHE A 223 16.20 9.44 -1.55
CA PHE A 223 15.36 9.30 -2.74
C PHE A 223 14.91 10.65 -3.31
N GLU A 224 15.38 11.77 -2.76
CA GLU A 224 15.01 13.12 -3.20
C GLU A 224 15.20 13.30 -4.71
N ASP A 225 16.32 12.82 -5.27
CA ASP A 225 16.57 12.86 -6.72
C ASP A 225 15.55 12.03 -7.52
N ALA A 226 15.17 10.86 -7.03
CA ALA A 226 14.19 10.00 -7.68
C ALA A 226 12.79 10.64 -7.67
N CYS A 227 12.42 11.27 -6.57
CA CYS A 227 11.13 11.94 -6.44
C CYS A 227 11.04 13.26 -7.20
N ASN A 228 12.13 14.04 -7.20
CA ASN A 228 12.23 15.23 -8.04
C ASN A 228 12.04 14.88 -9.52
N PHE A 229 12.64 13.78 -9.96
CA PHE A 229 12.40 13.26 -11.30
C PHE A 229 10.92 12.87 -11.50
N HIS A 230 10.32 12.16 -10.55
CA HIS A 230 8.94 11.67 -10.64
C HIS A 230 7.92 12.82 -10.79
N ASP A 231 8.02 13.85 -9.93
CA ASP A 231 7.20 15.06 -9.99
C ASP A 231 7.30 15.77 -11.35
N VAL A 232 8.53 15.91 -11.87
CA VAL A 232 8.79 16.49 -13.18
C VAL A 232 8.20 15.61 -14.28
N CYS A 233 8.41 14.29 -14.21
CA CYS A 233 7.92 13.33 -15.20
C CYS A 233 6.40 13.40 -15.36
N TRP A 234 5.66 13.42 -14.24
CA TRP A 234 4.20 13.59 -14.25
C TRP A 234 3.73 14.93 -14.81
N SER A 235 4.58 15.96 -14.69
CA SER A 235 4.32 17.28 -15.24
C SER A 235 4.68 17.38 -16.73
N THR A 236 5.40 16.39 -17.28
CA THR A 236 5.64 16.29 -18.72
C THR A 236 4.45 15.65 -19.41
N CYS A 237 3.99 16.27 -20.50
CA CYS A 237 2.85 15.75 -21.26
C CYS A 237 3.23 14.56 -22.17
N SER A 238 4.51 14.18 -22.23
CA SER A 238 5.04 13.09 -23.08
C SER A 238 5.00 11.71 -22.41
N GLU A 239 5.16 11.62 -21.08
CA GLU A 239 5.30 10.34 -20.37
C GLU A 239 4.01 9.82 -19.73
N THR A 240 3.80 8.51 -19.77
CA THR A 240 2.65 7.86 -19.11
C THR A 240 2.88 7.74 -17.61
N MET A 241 1.80 7.52 -16.84
CA MET A 241 1.94 7.24 -15.41
C MET A 241 2.82 6.00 -15.18
N THR A 242 2.58 4.92 -15.94
CA THR A 242 3.36 3.68 -15.87
C THR A 242 4.84 3.91 -16.17
N SER A 243 5.18 4.67 -17.22
CA SER A 243 6.60 4.94 -17.56
C SER A 243 7.29 5.79 -16.48
N CYS A 244 6.63 6.85 -16.00
CA CYS A 244 7.17 7.67 -14.91
C CYS A 244 7.38 6.87 -13.62
N ASN A 245 6.41 6.04 -13.22
CA ASN A 245 6.48 5.29 -11.97
C ASN A 245 7.51 4.16 -12.05
N THR A 246 7.64 3.51 -13.22
CA THR A 246 8.67 2.48 -13.44
C THR A 246 10.07 3.08 -13.33
N GLU A 247 10.30 4.24 -13.97
CA GLU A 247 11.59 4.93 -13.90
C GLU A 247 11.86 5.47 -12.49
N PHE A 248 10.83 5.92 -11.76
CA PHE A 248 10.93 6.27 -10.36
C PHE A 248 11.43 5.09 -9.50
N LEU A 249 10.85 3.90 -9.67
CA LEU A 249 11.33 2.69 -9.00
C LEU A 249 12.79 2.38 -9.36
N ASN A 250 13.13 2.42 -10.65
CA ASN A 250 14.49 2.14 -11.11
C ASN A 250 15.52 3.09 -10.48
N ARG A 251 15.19 4.38 -10.37
CA ARG A 251 16.04 5.38 -9.72
C ARG A 251 16.22 5.11 -8.24
N MET A 252 15.14 4.80 -7.51
CA MET A 252 15.23 4.44 -6.09
C MET A 252 16.11 3.19 -5.89
N LEU A 253 15.91 2.14 -6.70
CA LEU A 253 16.73 0.92 -6.63
C LEU A 253 18.20 1.18 -6.97
N ALA A 254 18.49 2.07 -7.94
CA ALA A 254 19.86 2.45 -8.28
C ALA A 254 20.54 3.22 -7.12
N ILE A 255 19.79 4.08 -6.42
CA ILE A 255 20.27 4.75 -5.19
C ILE A 255 20.57 3.69 -4.13
N CYS A 256 19.64 2.76 -3.87
CA CYS A 256 19.87 1.67 -2.92
C CYS A 256 21.14 0.87 -3.21
N ALA A 257 21.35 0.48 -4.47
CA ALA A 257 22.54 -0.29 -4.88
C ALA A 257 23.86 0.50 -4.75
N ARG A 258 23.80 1.84 -4.88
CA ARG A 258 24.97 2.71 -4.73
C ARG A 258 25.31 2.94 -3.25
N GLU A 259 24.31 3.20 -2.41
CA GLU A 259 24.50 3.51 -1.00
C GLU A 259 24.72 2.25 -0.14
N HIS A 260 24.27 1.09 -0.61
CA HIS A 260 24.32 -0.15 0.14
C HIS A 260 24.93 -1.27 -0.72
N GLY A 261 26.03 -1.85 -0.25
CA GLY A 261 26.68 -2.97 -0.93
C GLY A 261 25.74 -4.17 -1.12
N ALA A 262 25.99 -4.93 -2.18
CA ALA A 262 25.25 -6.16 -2.47
C ALA A 262 25.25 -7.13 -1.26
N GLY A 263 24.11 -7.79 -1.03
CA GLY A 263 23.94 -8.76 0.07
C GLY A 263 23.84 -8.15 1.48
N THR A 264 23.80 -6.82 1.60
CA THR A 264 23.61 -6.18 2.92
C THR A 264 22.13 -6.11 3.32
N ARG A 265 21.85 -6.19 4.63
CA ARG A 265 20.49 -5.97 5.18
C ARG A 265 19.94 -4.59 4.79
N MET A 266 20.79 -3.55 4.75
CA MET A 266 20.36 -2.20 4.39
C MET A 266 19.95 -2.10 2.92
N LEU A 267 20.59 -2.85 2.01
CA LEU A 267 20.14 -2.95 0.63
C LEU A 267 18.74 -3.58 0.55
N ALA A 268 18.47 -4.63 1.33
CA ALA A 268 17.15 -5.27 1.42
C ALA A 268 16.07 -4.26 1.86
N VAL A 269 16.33 -3.56 2.97
CA VAL A 269 15.46 -2.51 3.53
C VAL A 269 15.16 -1.45 2.47
N CYS A 270 16.22 -0.89 1.87
CA CYS A 270 16.08 0.18 0.88
C CYS A 270 15.28 -0.27 -0.35
N ASN A 271 15.55 -1.47 -0.88
CA ASN A 271 14.84 -2.00 -2.04
C ASN A 271 13.36 -2.26 -1.75
N ASN A 272 13.03 -2.79 -0.58
CA ASN A 272 11.64 -3.02 -0.18
C ASN A 272 10.89 -1.70 0.00
N LEU A 273 11.53 -0.70 0.63
CA LEU A 273 10.96 0.65 0.73
C LEU A 273 10.77 1.27 -0.65
N ALA A 274 11.74 1.18 -1.56
CA ALA A 274 11.59 1.65 -2.95
C ALA A 274 10.37 1.00 -3.65
N ARG A 275 10.18 -0.31 -3.48
CA ARG A 275 9.01 -1.02 -4.03
C ARG A 275 7.70 -0.60 -3.37
N PHE A 276 7.72 -0.32 -2.07
CA PHE A 276 6.57 0.22 -1.35
C PHE A 276 6.21 1.63 -1.83
N TYR A 277 7.19 2.52 -2.01
CA TYR A 277 6.98 3.84 -2.62
C TYR A 277 6.35 3.74 -3.99
N HIS A 278 6.93 2.88 -4.83
CA HIS A 278 6.40 2.60 -6.15
C HIS A 278 4.95 2.08 -6.08
N SER A 279 4.63 1.16 -5.17
CA SER A 279 3.26 0.64 -5.06
C SER A 279 2.25 1.73 -4.68
N LYS A 280 2.61 2.67 -3.80
CA LYS A 280 1.75 3.79 -3.42
C LYS A 280 1.47 4.74 -4.58
N VAL A 281 2.50 5.16 -5.32
CA VAL A 281 2.31 6.10 -6.43
C VAL A 281 1.72 5.45 -7.69
N SER A 282 1.74 4.12 -7.77
CA SER A 282 1.15 3.35 -8.87
C SER A 282 -0.27 2.85 -8.60
N GLY A 283 -0.75 2.98 -7.36
CA GLY A 283 -2.12 2.62 -6.98
C GLY A 283 -3.18 3.65 -7.41
N PRO A 284 -4.45 3.42 -7.05
CA PRO A 284 -5.57 4.30 -7.40
C PRO A 284 -5.38 5.74 -6.93
N ALA A 285 -4.89 5.95 -5.70
CA ALA A 285 -4.60 7.29 -5.19
C ALA A 285 -3.54 8.00 -6.02
N GLY A 286 -2.47 7.29 -6.43
CA GLY A 286 -1.46 7.82 -7.34
C GLY A 286 -2.04 8.21 -8.71
N ALA A 287 -3.00 7.43 -9.23
CA ALA A 287 -3.65 7.71 -10.52
C ALA A 287 -4.52 8.98 -10.46
N GLU A 288 -5.18 9.24 -9.33
CA GLU A 288 -5.91 10.49 -9.09
C GLU A 288 -4.95 11.69 -9.08
N VAL A 289 -3.83 11.59 -8.36
CA VAL A 289 -2.82 12.66 -8.32
C VAL A 289 -2.19 12.89 -9.69
N TYR A 290 -1.85 11.83 -10.44
CA TYR A 290 -1.36 11.93 -11.82
C TYR A 290 -2.36 12.67 -12.71
N THR A 291 -3.65 12.34 -12.63
CA THR A 291 -4.71 13.02 -13.39
C THR A 291 -4.76 14.51 -13.06
N GLY A 292 -4.64 14.87 -11.78
CA GLY A 292 -4.57 16.26 -11.34
C GLY A 292 -3.32 16.99 -11.88
N ALA A 293 -2.17 16.32 -11.91
CA ALA A 293 -0.94 16.85 -12.49
C ALA A 293 -1.11 17.11 -14.00
N VAL A 294 -1.64 16.15 -14.75
CA VAL A 294 -1.91 16.31 -16.19
C VAL A 294 -2.87 17.47 -16.44
N GLN A 295 -3.98 17.58 -15.71
CA GLN A 295 -4.92 18.69 -15.87
C GLN A 295 -4.27 20.06 -15.60
N ARG A 296 -3.32 20.12 -14.67
CA ARG A 296 -2.60 21.34 -14.31
C ARG A 296 -1.58 21.76 -15.37
N TYR A 297 -0.74 20.84 -15.84
CA TYR A 297 0.40 21.15 -16.70
C TYR A 297 0.13 20.98 -18.19
N CYS A 298 -0.82 20.13 -18.54
CA CYS A 298 -1.14 19.78 -19.90
C CYS A 298 -2.51 20.32 -20.33
N GLU A 299 -2.65 20.46 -21.64
CA GLU A 299 -3.93 20.63 -22.33
C GLU A 299 -4.10 19.49 -23.33
N CYS A 300 -5.35 19.13 -23.60
CA CYS A 300 -5.68 18.12 -24.59
C CYS A 300 -6.00 18.79 -25.92
N VAL A 301 -5.26 18.40 -26.96
CA VAL A 301 -5.44 18.87 -28.33
C VAL A 301 -5.81 17.69 -29.21
N CYS A 302 -6.52 17.98 -30.29
CA CYS A 302 -6.90 16.97 -31.27
C CYS A 302 -5.70 16.58 -32.13
N ASP A 303 -5.60 15.29 -32.46
CA ASP A 303 -4.58 14.81 -33.40
C ASP A 303 -4.75 15.48 -34.78
N ASP A 304 -6.00 15.65 -35.21
CA ASP A 304 -6.35 16.50 -36.34
C ASP A 304 -6.34 17.97 -35.91
N THR A 305 -5.28 18.67 -36.29
CA THR A 305 -5.08 20.10 -36.03
C THR A 305 -6.14 21.02 -36.65
N SER A 306 -7.00 20.52 -37.55
CA SER A 306 -8.15 21.27 -38.06
C SER A 306 -9.37 21.26 -37.11
N LEU A 307 -9.36 20.37 -36.11
CA LEU A 307 -10.41 20.22 -35.11
C LEU A 307 -10.03 20.91 -33.79
N THR A 308 -11.03 21.23 -32.99
CA THR A 308 -10.88 21.82 -31.65
C THR A 308 -11.31 20.81 -30.60
N ALA A 309 -10.51 20.64 -29.55
CA ALA A 309 -10.88 19.81 -28.41
C ALA A 309 -12.02 20.46 -27.62
N CYS A 310 -13.12 19.73 -27.42
CA CYS A 310 -14.30 20.15 -26.68
C CYS A 310 -14.70 19.01 -25.73
N GLY A 311 -14.07 18.97 -24.55
CA GLY A 311 -14.21 17.84 -23.64
C GLY A 311 -13.57 16.59 -24.23
N ASP A 312 -14.35 15.51 -24.35
CA ASP A 312 -13.96 14.21 -24.90
C ASP A 312 -14.09 14.13 -26.44
N GLN A 313 -14.46 15.24 -27.10
CA GLN A 313 -14.67 15.28 -28.54
C GLN A 313 -13.67 16.19 -29.24
N CYS A 314 -13.40 15.88 -30.51
CA CYS A 314 -12.72 16.75 -31.46
C CYS A 314 -13.74 17.21 -32.49
N VAL A 315 -14.04 18.51 -32.49
CA VAL A 315 -15.13 19.09 -33.30
C VAL A 315 -14.59 20.11 -34.29
N ASP A 316 -15.17 20.13 -35.48
CA ASP A 316 -14.99 21.24 -36.41
C ASP A 316 -15.91 22.38 -35.99
N THR A 317 -15.33 23.40 -35.37
CA THR A 317 -16.07 24.56 -34.85
C THR A 317 -16.72 25.40 -35.96
N LYS A 318 -16.35 25.21 -37.23
CA LYS A 318 -16.96 25.90 -38.38
C LYS A 318 -18.28 25.24 -38.80
N THR A 319 -18.41 23.93 -38.59
CA THR A 319 -19.57 23.15 -39.02
C THR A 319 -20.45 22.68 -37.85
N ASP A 320 -19.97 22.77 -36.61
CA ASP A 320 -20.75 22.41 -35.43
C ASP A 320 -21.99 23.32 -35.27
N ARG A 321 -23.17 22.69 -35.24
CA ARG A 321 -24.46 23.37 -35.05
C ARG A 321 -24.60 24.00 -33.66
N ARG A 322 -23.91 23.46 -32.65
CA ARG A 322 -23.97 23.96 -31.27
C ARG A 322 -23.32 25.34 -31.14
N THR A 323 -22.18 25.55 -31.82
CA THR A 323 -21.49 26.86 -31.83
C THR A 323 -22.20 27.88 -32.70
N THR A 324 -22.84 27.45 -33.81
CA THR A 324 -23.65 28.35 -34.65
C THR A 324 -24.91 28.85 -33.95
N ALA A 325 -25.57 28.01 -33.13
CA ALA A 325 -26.72 28.43 -32.31
C ALA A 325 -26.34 29.48 -31.26
N ALA A 326 -25.20 29.31 -30.55
CA ALA A 326 -24.74 30.29 -29.57
C ALA A 326 -24.41 31.65 -30.21
N ARG A 327 -23.89 31.68 -31.45
CA ARG A 327 -23.66 32.94 -32.19
C ARG A 327 -24.94 33.63 -32.65
N ALA A 328 -26.03 32.90 -32.89
CA ALA A 328 -27.29 33.48 -33.32
C ALA A 328 -28.00 34.27 -32.21
N THR A 329 -27.79 33.91 -30.93
CA THR A 329 -28.44 34.58 -29.79
C THR A 329 -27.77 35.91 -29.39
N PHE A 330 -26.58 36.20 -29.89
CA PHE A 330 -25.84 37.46 -29.62
C PHE A 330 -25.97 38.50 -30.74
N ARG A 331 -26.83 38.28 -31.74
CA ARG A 331 -27.19 39.27 -32.75
C ARG A 331 -28.59 39.79 -32.49
#